data_AF-A0A2S8ZJ46-F1
#
_entry.id   AF-A0A2S8ZJ46-F1
#
_cell.length_a   1.000
_cell.length_b   1.000
_cell.length_c   1.000
_cell.angle_alpha   90.00
_cell.angle_beta   90.00
_cell.angle_gamma   90.00
#
_symmetry.space_group_name_H-M   'P 1'
#
loop_
_entity.id
_entity.type
_entity.pdbx_description
1 polymer ?
#
loop_
_entity_poly.entity_id
_entity_poly.type
_entity_poly.pdbx_seq_one_letter_code
_entity_poly.pdbx_strand_id
1 'polypeptide(L)'
;MKLFYVILGATPKGRNIEQHDVFFGIAENLKDLVPDMKAFWKEAEGKIHVDCHQEVKFADGYEVEIVEKGENSSEDQLFFLNLGGYKPGFFEEFHEQHLMVGQTMGEIVKRAKATEFYQTMGFEGAVSHIDDKHGVDIDDIFNVSDILPAYMKEKYSIILHKSEEENQENPMGLGYLKIDKIQ
;
A
#
# COMPACT_ATOMS: atom_id res chain seq x y z
N MET A 1 15.90 1.82 -10.40
CA MET A 1 15.13 1.48 -9.17
C MET A 1 13.72 2.00 -9.28
N LYS A 2 12.75 1.18 -8.84
CA LYS A 2 11.31 1.47 -8.90
C LYS A 2 10.69 1.12 -7.55
N LEU A 3 9.62 1.84 -7.18
CA LEU A 3 8.76 1.46 -6.07
C LEU A 3 7.68 0.49 -6.58
N PHE A 4 7.54 -0.65 -5.90
CA PHE A 4 6.48 -1.61 -6.14
C PHE A 4 5.49 -1.58 -4.99
N TYR A 5 4.21 -1.49 -5.33
CA TYR A 5 3.09 -1.75 -4.44
C TYR A 5 2.46 -3.09 -4.84
N VAL A 6 2.41 -4.05 -3.91
CA VAL A 6 2.02 -5.44 -4.20
C VAL A 6 0.96 -5.90 -3.20
N ILE A 7 -0.11 -6.50 -3.70
CA ILE A 7 -1.09 -7.24 -2.89
C ILE A 7 -0.71 -8.71 -2.94
N LEU A 8 -0.32 -9.22 -1.77
CA LEU A 8 0.02 -10.62 -1.56
C LEU A 8 -1.20 -11.36 -1.04
N GLY A 9 -1.36 -12.60 -1.46
CA GLY A 9 -2.36 -13.52 -0.93
C GLY A 9 -1.70 -14.77 -0.34
N ALA A 10 -2.22 -15.24 0.80
CA ALA A 10 -1.81 -16.50 1.41
C ALA A 10 -2.89 -17.05 2.36
N THR A 11 -2.82 -18.35 2.65
CA THR A 11 -3.58 -18.97 3.75
C THR A 11 -2.60 -19.53 4.78
N PRO A 12 -2.12 -18.72 5.74
CA PRO A 12 -1.25 -19.19 6.82
C PRO A 12 -1.88 -20.33 7.63
N LYS A 13 -1.03 -21.14 8.26
CA LYS A 13 -1.50 -22.28 9.06
C LYS A 13 -2.48 -21.83 10.16
N GLY A 14 -3.64 -22.47 10.21
CA GLY A 14 -4.68 -22.18 11.19
C GLY A 14 -5.71 -21.11 10.77
N ARG A 15 -5.61 -20.58 9.55
CA ARG A 15 -6.65 -19.71 8.96
C ARG A 15 -7.68 -20.54 8.19
N ASN A 16 -8.95 -20.13 8.27
CA ASN A 16 -10.06 -20.80 7.60
C ASN A 16 -10.19 -20.40 6.13
N ILE A 17 -9.78 -19.18 5.81
CA ILE A 17 -9.84 -18.59 4.47
C ILE A 17 -8.51 -17.92 4.14
N GLU A 18 -8.35 -17.63 2.86
CA GLU A 18 -7.27 -16.81 2.32
C GLU A 18 -7.31 -15.40 2.90
N GLN A 19 -6.12 -14.86 3.12
CA GLN A 19 -5.89 -13.51 3.61
C GLN A 19 -5.07 -12.77 2.56
N HIS A 20 -5.22 -11.45 2.54
CA HIS A 20 -4.41 -10.57 1.70
C HIS A 20 -3.70 -9.55 2.58
N ASP A 21 -2.53 -9.12 2.12
CA ASP A 21 -1.76 -8.07 2.78
C ASP A 21 -0.99 -7.26 1.74
N VAL A 22 -0.57 -6.06 2.13
CA VAL A 22 0.15 -5.11 1.29
C VAL A 22 1.65 -5.17 1.56
N PHE A 23 2.42 -5.29 0.49
CA PHE A 23 3.88 -5.22 0.52
C PHE A 23 4.38 -4.06 -0.36
N PHE A 24 5.27 -3.24 0.21
CA PHE A 24 6.03 -2.24 -0.54
C PHE A 24 7.50 -2.66 -0.63
N GLY A 25 8.08 -2.51 -1.83
CA GLY A 25 9.48 -2.84 -2.07
C GLY A 25 10.11 -1.99 -3.15
N ILE A 26 11.44 -1.85 -3.09
CA ILE A 26 12.23 -1.12 -4.08
C ILE A 26 13.16 -2.09 -4.81
N ALA A 27 13.03 -2.15 -6.13
CA ALA A 27 13.84 -3.02 -6.99
C ALA A 27 13.89 -2.51 -8.44
N GLU A 28 14.72 -3.11 -9.28
CA GLU A 28 14.65 -2.89 -10.73
C GLU A 28 13.46 -3.62 -11.36
N ASN A 29 13.16 -4.83 -10.86
CA ASN A 29 12.08 -5.68 -11.35
C ASN A 29 11.32 -6.33 -10.18
N LEU A 30 10.04 -6.63 -10.37
CA LEU A 30 9.19 -7.29 -9.36
C LEU A 30 9.80 -8.60 -8.84
N LYS A 31 10.42 -9.39 -9.73
CA LYS A 31 11.06 -10.67 -9.38
C LYS A 31 12.15 -10.53 -8.32
N ASP A 32 12.83 -9.39 -8.30
CA ASP A 32 13.95 -9.16 -7.40
C ASP A 32 13.45 -9.00 -5.95
N LEU A 33 12.14 -8.77 -5.76
CA LEU A 33 11.45 -8.67 -4.47
C LEU A 33 10.93 -10.02 -3.93
N VAL A 34 11.06 -11.12 -4.67
CA VAL A 34 10.56 -12.44 -4.24
C VAL A 34 11.12 -12.88 -2.87
N PRO A 35 12.43 -12.73 -2.58
CA PRO A 35 12.97 -13.04 -1.26
C PRO A 35 12.32 -12.19 -0.15
N ASP A 36 12.09 -10.91 -0.42
CA ASP A 36 11.52 -9.96 0.54
C ASP A 36 10.05 -10.23 0.82
N MET A 37 9.26 -10.53 -0.22
CA MET A 37 7.86 -10.95 -0.07
C MET A 37 7.74 -12.23 0.78
N LYS A 38 8.64 -13.20 0.60
CA LYS A 38 8.70 -14.42 1.45
C LYS A 38 9.13 -14.11 2.88
N ALA A 39 10.03 -13.15 3.07
CA ALA A 39 10.50 -12.73 4.40
C ALA A 39 9.48 -11.85 5.14
N PHE A 40 8.64 -11.12 4.41
CA PHE A 40 7.54 -10.32 4.93
C PHE A 40 6.46 -11.24 5.52
N TRP A 41 6.03 -12.27 4.79
CA TRP A 41 4.98 -13.18 5.23
C TRP A 41 5.50 -14.58 5.60
N LYS A 42 6.28 -14.66 6.69
CA LYS A 42 6.96 -15.91 7.09
C LYS A 42 5.99 -17.04 7.42
N GLU A 43 4.84 -16.70 8.00
CA GLU A 43 3.78 -17.63 8.40
C GLU A 43 3.10 -18.32 7.20
N ALA A 44 3.25 -17.75 6.00
CA ALA A 44 2.79 -18.39 4.77
C ALA A 44 3.72 -19.54 4.32
N GLU A 45 4.89 -19.74 4.95
CA GLU A 45 5.86 -20.79 4.61
C GLU A 45 6.22 -20.81 3.11
N GLY A 46 6.30 -19.62 2.49
CA GLY A 46 6.57 -19.44 1.07
C GLY A 46 5.40 -19.74 0.13
N LYS A 47 4.22 -20.13 0.66
CA LYS A 47 2.97 -20.34 -0.11
C LYS A 47 2.23 -19.01 -0.28
N ILE A 48 2.88 -18.11 -1.01
CA ILE A 48 2.39 -16.77 -1.31
C ILE A 48 2.07 -16.71 -2.82
N HIS A 49 1.08 -15.93 -3.18
CA HIS A 49 0.86 -15.48 -4.55
C HIS A 49 0.71 -13.95 -4.56
N VAL A 50 0.92 -13.36 -5.72
CA VAL A 50 0.69 -11.94 -6.00
C VAL A 50 -0.62 -11.88 -6.77
N ASP A 51 -1.60 -11.12 -6.27
CA ASP A 51 -2.86 -10.86 -6.99
C ASP A 51 -2.81 -9.56 -7.77
N CYS A 52 -2.13 -8.55 -7.21
CA CYS A 52 -1.95 -7.25 -7.83
C CYS A 52 -0.52 -6.79 -7.60
N HIS A 53 0.08 -6.19 -8.62
CA HIS A 53 1.31 -5.42 -8.44
C HIS A 53 1.26 -4.15 -9.29
N GLN A 54 1.90 -3.11 -8.79
CA GLN A 54 1.97 -1.82 -9.45
C GLN A 54 3.38 -1.24 -9.34
N GLU A 55 3.96 -0.85 -10.47
CA GLU A 55 5.11 0.05 -10.49
C GLU A 55 4.59 1.45 -10.21
N VAL A 56 4.84 1.96 -8.99
CA VAL A 56 4.35 3.28 -8.57
C VAL A 56 5.26 4.34 -9.17
N LYS A 57 4.89 4.82 -10.36
CA LYS A 57 5.53 5.93 -11.05
C LYS A 57 4.89 7.27 -10.69
N PHE A 58 3.58 7.28 -10.46
CA PHE A 58 2.82 8.46 -10.07
C PHE A 58 1.91 8.17 -8.88
N ALA A 59 1.73 9.17 -8.01
CA ALA A 59 0.74 9.16 -6.94
C ALA A 59 0.28 10.59 -6.66
N ASP A 60 -1.03 10.82 -6.63
CA ASP A 60 -1.64 12.06 -6.13
C ASP A 60 -1.10 13.35 -6.79
N GLY A 61 -0.85 13.32 -8.11
CA GLY A 61 -0.29 14.47 -8.85
C GLY A 61 1.23 14.58 -8.82
N TYR A 62 1.93 13.62 -8.22
CA TYR A 62 3.40 13.59 -8.13
C TYR A 62 3.98 12.41 -8.91
N GLU A 63 5.13 12.63 -9.53
CA GLU A 63 6.03 11.56 -9.98
C GLU A 63 6.88 11.07 -8.80
N VAL A 64 7.03 9.76 -8.72
CA VAL A 64 7.77 9.05 -7.67
C VAL A 64 9.13 8.66 -8.21
N GLU A 65 10.18 9.26 -7.64
CA GLU A 65 11.58 8.95 -7.96
C GLU A 65 12.23 8.21 -6.79
N ILE A 66 13.00 7.16 -7.08
CA ILE A 66 13.81 6.45 -6.10
C ILE A 66 15.27 6.82 -6.27
N VAL A 67 15.87 7.35 -5.21
CA VAL A 67 17.28 7.76 -5.16
C VAL A 67 18.03 7.02 -4.04
N GLU A 68 19.35 6.94 -4.12
CA GLU A 68 20.15 6.48 -2.99
C GLU A 68 20.00 7.44 -1.79
N LYS A 69 20.01 6.86 -0.59
CA LYS A 69 19.83 7.63 0.64
C LYS A 69 20.98 8.60 0.83
N GLY A 70 20.65 9.88 0.94
CA GLY A 70 21.58 10.99 1.15
C GLY A 70 20.89 12.11 1.93
N GLU A 71 21.40 13.34 1.80
CA GLU A 71 20.82 14.52 2.47
C GLU A 71 19.53 15.04 1.80
N ASN A 72 19.05 14.38 0.73
CA ASN A 72 17.83 14.76 0.04
C ASN A 72 16.61 14.37 0.88
N SER A 73 15.94 15.38 1.44
CA SER A 73 14.62 15.23 2.07
C SER A 73 13.57 15.93 1.22
N SER A 74 12.54 15.19 0.81
CA SER A 74 11.30 15.78 0.28
C SER A 74 10.47 16.31 1.47
N GLU A 75 9.92 17.52 1.35
CA GLU A 75 8.94 18.03 2.33
C GLU A 75 7.64 17.20 2.29
N ASP A 76 7.26 16.78 1.09
CA ASP A 76 6.12 15.90 0.86
C ASP A 76 6.52 14.44 1.05
N GLN A 77 5.59 13.65 1.59
CA GLN A 77 5.75 12.23 1.87
C GLN A 77 4.64 11.43 1.20
N LEU A 78 4.95 10.18 0.84
CA LEU A 78 3.99 9.24 0.26
C LEU A 78 3.36 8.40 1.38
N PHE A 79 2.03 8.43 1.47
CA PHE A 79 1.26 7.68 2.44
C PHE A 79 0.41 6.61 1.76
N PHE A 80 0.42 5.41 2.32
CA PHE A 80 -0.54 4.36 2.03
C PHE A 80 -1.68 4.42 3.06
N LEU A 81 -2.91 4.26 2.58
CA LEU A 81 -4.10 4.20 3.42
C LEU A 81 -4.94 2.99 3.05
N ASN A 82 -5.49 2.33 4.05
CA ASN A 82 -6.52 1.30 3.90
C ASN A 82 -7.81 1.78 4.59
N LEU A 83 -8.79 2.22 3.80
CA LEU A 83 -10.07 2.69 4.34
C LEU A 83 -11.00 1.49 4.50
N GLY A 84 -11.56 1.31 5.69
CA GLY A 84 -12.56 0.28 5.99
C GLY A 84 -13.97 0.87 6.04
N GLY A 85 -14.97 0.08 5.64
CA GLY A 85 -16.35 0.54 5.63
C GLY A 85 -17.39 -0.56 5.46
N TYR A 86 -18.65 -0.22 5.73
CA TYR A 86 -19.77 -1.15 5.75
C TYR A 86 -20.95 -0.64 4.94
N LYS A 87 -21.72 -1.58 4.38
CA LYS A 87 -22.94 -1.30 3.63
C LYS A 87 -24.13 -2.09 4.17
N PRO A 88 -25.28 -1.46 4.42
CA PRO A 88 -26.48 -2.17 4.88
C PRO A 88 -26.87 -3.32 3.95
N GLY A 89 -27.10 -4.50 4.53
CA GLY A 89 -27.52 -5.70 3.79
C GLY A 89 -26.37 -6.56 3.23
N PHE A 90 -25.11 -6.18 3.47
CA PHE A 90 -23.95 -6.96 3.08
C PHE A 90 -23.27 -7.54 4.32
N PHE A 91 -22.84 -8.80 4.22
CA PHE A 91 -22.15 -9.52 5.31
C PHE A 91 -20.65 -9.59 5.03
N GLU A 92 -20.05 -8.42 4.88
CA GLU A 92 -18.61 -8.24 4.71
C GLU A 92 -18.24 -6.79 5.05
N GLU A 93 -16.97 -6.58 5.30
CA GLU A 93 -16.37 -5.26 5.36
C GLU A 93 -15.69 -4.97 4.02
N PHE A 94 -15.86 -3.75 3.54
CA PHE A 94 -15.28 -3.27 2.30
C PHE A 94 -14.03 -2.46 2.61
N HIS A 95 -13.08 -2.52 1.68
CA HIS A 95 -11.85 -1.74 1.78
C HIS A 95 -11.56 -0.97 0.50
N GLU A 96 -11.08 0.26 0.64
CA GLU A 96 -10.55 1.08 -0.45
C GLU A 96 -9.16 1.60 -0.08
N GLN A 97 -8.18 1.26 -0.93
CA GLN A 97 -6.78 1.54 -0.69
C GLN A 97 -6.33 2.75 -1.51
N HIS A 98 -5.53 3.64 -0.90
CA HIS A 98 -5.03 4.84 -1.55
C HIS A 98 -3.53 5.02 -1.36
N LEU A 99 -2.91 5.66 -2.35
CA LEU A 99 -1.62 6.33 -2.23
C LEU A 99 -1.85 7.84 -2.32
N MET A 100 -1.51 8.56 -1.24
CA MET A 100 -1.69 10.02 -1.16
C MET A 100 -0.37 10.69 -0.80
N VAL A 101 -0.17 11.92 -1.29
CA VAL A 101 1.03 12.72 -1.03
C VAL A 101 0.67 13.92 -0.16
N GLY A 102 1.48 14.19 0.86
CA GLY A 102 1.30 15.35 1.72
C GLY A 102 2.41 15.49 2.76
N GLN A 103 2.39 16.58 3.52
CA GLN A 103 3.48 16.89 4.45
C GLN A 103 3.30 16.25 5.82
N THR A 104 2.05 15.94 6.19
CA THR A 104 1.72 15.40 7.51
C THR A 104 0.60 14.36 7.42
N MET A 105 0.67 13.37 8.31
CA MET A 105 -0.40 12.38 8.46
C MET A 105 -1.77 13.03 8.74
N GLY A 106 -1.82 14.12 9.52
CA GLY A 106 -3.06 14.82 9.83
C GLY A 106 -3.75 15.45 8.61
N GLU A 107 -2.96 15.98 7.67
CA GLU A 107 -3.47 16.46 6.38
C GLU A 107 -4.07 15.31 5.56
N ILE A 108 -3.34 14.20 5.48
CA ILE A 108 -3.77 13.02 4.73
C ILE A 108 -5.05 12.44 5.31
N VAL A 109 -5.16 12.30 6.63
CA VAL A 109 -6.40 11.87 7.30
C VAL A 109 -7.57 12.79 6.95
N LYS A 110 -7.36 14.11 6.95
CA LYS A 110 -8.42 15.07 6.60
C LYS A 110 -8.90 14.86 5.15
N ARG A 111 -7.98 14.59 4.22
CA ARG A 111 -8.31 14.31 2.81
C ARG A 111 -8.98 12.95 2.63
N ALA A 112 -8.50 11.93 3.34
CA ALA A 112 -9.10 10.60 3.37
C ALA A 112 -10.55 10.64 3.85
N LYS A 113 -10.85 11.41 4.90
CA LYS A 113 -12.23 11.60 5.39
C LYS A 113 -13.15 12.33 4.40
N ALA A 114 -12.57 12.97 3.37
CA ALA A 114 -13.30 13.65 2.32
C ALA A 114 -13.51 12.77 1.06
N THR A 115 -12.98 11.54 1.02
CA THR A 115 -13.23 10.63 -0.10
C THR A 115 -14.68 10.16 -0.12
N GLU A 116 -15.18 9.81 -1.30
CA GLU A 116 -16.54 9.26 -1.45
C GLU A 116 -16.71 7.98 -0.64
N PHE A 117 -15.72 7.09 -0.66
CA PHE A 117 -15.73 5.86 0.14
C PHE A 117 -15.94 6.17 1.63
N TYR A 118 -15.11 7.04 2.21
CA TYR A 118 -15.22 7.36 3.64
C TYR A 118 -16.58 7.99 3.98
N GLN A 119 -17.14 8.82 3.10
CA GLN A 119 -18.41 9.49 3.34
C GLN A 119 -19.64 8.58 3.18
N THR A 120 -19.53 7.51 2.40
CA THR A 120 -20.70 6.70 1.99
C THR A 120 -20.70 5.28 2.51
N MET A 121 -19.53 4.72 2.86
CA MET A 121 -19.37 3.33 3.30
C MET A 121 -19.45 3.20 4.83
N GLY A 122 -20.46 3.82 5.43
CA GLY A 122 -20.71 3.75 6.87
C GLY A 122 -22.11 4.21 7.24
N PHE A 123 -22.58 3.79 8.41
CA PHE A 123 -23.88 4.17 8.97
C PHE A 123 -23.85 4.18 10.50
N GLU A 124 -24.93 4.64 11.15
CA GLU A 124 -25.01 4.66 12.61
C GLU A 124 -24.80 3.25 13.19
N GLY A 125 -23.74 3.10 14.01
CA GLY A 125 -23.34 1.82 14.59
C GLY A 125 -22.25 1.05 13.82
N ALA A 126 -21.88 1.48 12.61
CA ALA A 126 -20.77 0.93 11.81
C ALA A 126 -20.23 2.01 10.87
N VAL A 127 -19.39 2.90 11.41
CA VAL A 127 -18.85 4.06 10.66
C VAL A 127 -17.68 3.66 9.77
N SER A 128 -17.51 4.36 8.65
CA SER A 128 -16.27 4.29 7.88
C SER A 128 -15.10 4.71 8.74
N HIS A 129 -13.97 4.07 8.54
CA HIS A 129 -12.78 4.28 9.35
C HIS A 129 -11.54 4.09 8.48
N ILE A 130 -10.41 4.55 9.00
CA ILE A 130 -9.09 4.15 8.49
C ILE A 130 -8.74 2.96 9.40
N ASP A 131 -8.56 1.75 8.84
CA ASP A 131 -8.64 0.45 9.56
C ASP A 131 -7.95 0.48 10.94
N ASP A 132 -8.54 -0.21 11.93
CA ASP A 132 -8.30 -0.07 13.38
C ASP A 132 -8.06 -1.43 14.04
N LYS A 133 -6.94 -1.58 14.77
CA LYS A 133 -6.67 -2.75 15.64
C LYS A 133 -6.97 -2.49 17.12
N HIS A 134 -7.25 -1.26 17.55
CA HIS A 134 -7.26 -0.89 18.97
C HIS A 134 -8.34 0.09 19.46
N GLY A 135 -9.39 0.39 18.69
CA GLY A 135 -10.48 1.28 19.10
C GLY A 135 -10.16 2.76 18.90
N VAL A 136 -9.21 3.10 18.01
CA VAL A 136 -8.84 4.46 17.64
C VAL A 136 -9.04 4.57 16.12
N ASP A 137 -9.86 5.53 15.66
CA ASP A 137 -10.36 5.64 14.27
C ASP A 137 -9.30 5.81 13.14
N ILE A 138 -8.00 5.58 13.41
CA ILE A 138 -6.87 5.79 12.51
C ILE A 138 -5.69 4.85 12.86
N ASP A 139 -5.65 3.61 12.36
CA ASP A 139 -4.44 2.76 12.47
C ASP A 139 -3.74 2.51 11.12
N ASP A 140 -4.45 2.12 10.05
CA ASP A 140 -3.83 1.76 8.76
C ASP A 140 -3.60 2.96 7.82
N ILE A 141 -2.78 3.89 8.32
CA ILE A 141 -2.13 4.93 7.53
C ILE A 141 -0.63 4.88 7.77
N PHE A 142 0.13 4.63 6.70
CA PHE A 142 1.56 4.43 6.79
C PHE A 142 2.28 5.40 5.87
N ASN A 143 3.32 6.06 6.37
CA ASN A 143 4.34 6.60 5.47
C ASN A 143 5.01 5.40 4.79
N VAL A 144 4.98 5.35 3.46
CA VAL A 144 5.50 4.21 2.70
C VAL A 144 6.97 3.92 3.03
N SER A 145 7.76 4.96 3.32
CA SER A 145 9.17 4.81 3.70
C SER A 145 9.37 4.01 4.99
N ASP A 146 8.39 4.02 5.90
CA ASP A 146 8.47 3.36 7.20
C ASP A 146 8.15 1.86 7.12
N ILE A 147 7.36 1.44 6.13
CA ILE A 147 6.93 0.05 5.92
C ILE A 147 7.72 -0.69 4.84
N LEU A 148 8.77 -0.07 4.29
CA LEU A 148 9.76 -0.75 3.45
C LEU A 148 10.60 -1.75 4.26
N PRO A 149 11.10 -2.82 3.63
CA PRO A 149 12.15 -3.66 4.22
C PRO A 149 13.31 -2.83 4.76
N ALA A 150 13.83 -3.21 5.95
CA ALA A 150 14.75 -2.37 6.70
C ALA A 150 16.02 -1.96 5.91
N TYR A 151 16.57 -2.87 5.10
CA TYR A 151 17.74 -2.57 4.29
C TYR A 151 17.42 -1.63 3.10
N MET A 152 16.18 -1.63 2.60
CA MET A 152 15.76 -0.74 1.51
C MET A 152 15.58 0.68 2.01
N LYS A 153 14.94 0.88 3.17
CA LYS A 153 14.80 2.21 3.79
C LYS A 153 16.14 2.82 4.22
N GLU A 154 17.15 1.98 4.47
CA GLU A 154 18.51 2.44 4.77
C GLU A 154 19.28 2.83 3.49
N LYS A 155 18.98 2.19 2.37
CA LYS A 155 19.68 2.39 1.11
C LYS A 155 19.03 3.44 0.19
N TYR A 156 17.72 3.62 0.28
CA TYR A 156 16.96 4.44 -0.66
C TYR A 156 16.11 5.50 0.04
N SER A 157 15.82 6.57 -0.69
CA SER A 157 14.83 7.59 -0.37
C SER A 157 13.81 7.69 -1.50
N ILE A 158 12.55 7.98 -1.14
CA ILE A 158 11.49 8.32 -2.08
C ILE A 158 11.47 9.84 -2.22
N ILE A 159 11.60 10.34 -3.44
CA ILE A 159 11.48 11.76 -3.79
C ILE A 159 10.21 11.95 -4.61
N LEU A 160 9.48 13.01 -4.32
CA LEU A 160 8.20 13.32 -4.96
C LEU A 160 8.33 14.64 -5.72
N HIS A 161 8.10 14.58 -7.02
CA HIS A 161 8.12 15.75 -7.89
C HIS A 161 6.71 16.04 -8.35
N LYS A 162 6.22 17.27 -8.18
CA LYS A 162 4.93 17.66 -8.77
C LYS A 162 4.97 17.41 -10.27
N SER A 163 3.99 16.67 -10.77
CA SER A 163 3.92 16.28 -12.17
C SER A 163 2.80 17.04 -12.86
N GLU A 164 3.14 17.62 -14.02
CA GLU A 164 2.19 18.25 -14.94
C GLU A 164 1.80 17.28 -16.08
N GLU A 165 2.21 16.01 -16.00
CA GLU A 165 1.86 14.99 -16.99
C GLU A 165 0.33 14.77 -17.00
N GLU A 166 -0.27 14.85 -18.19
CA GLU A 166 -1.71 14.64 -18.36
C GLU A 166 -2.13 13.20 -18.03
N ASN A 167 -1.26 12.22 -18.33
CA ASN A 167 -1.52 10.80 -18.15
C ASN A 167 -0.62 10.20 -17.06
N GLN A 168 -1.11 10.21 -15.82
CA GLN A 168 -0.42 9.67 -14.65
C GLN A 168 -0.75 8.18 -14.45
N GLU A 169 -0.39 7.35 -15.42
CA GLU A 169 -0.64 5.91 -15.36
C GLU A 169 0.51 5.15 -14.69
N ASN A 170 0.15 4.15 -13.89
CA ASN A 170 1.08 3.23 -13.27
C ASN A 170 1.01 1.85 -13.93
N PRO A 171 2.12 1.27 -14.41
CA PRO A 171 2.13 -0.10 -14.91
C PRO A 171 1.64 -1.07 -13.84
N MET A 172 0.60 -1.83 -14.17
CA MET A 172 -0.07 -2.74 -13.23
C MET A 172 -0.22 -4.14 -13.83
N GLY A 173 -0.04 -5.15 -13.00
CA GLY A 173 -0.42 -6.53 -13.29
C GLY A 173 -1.51 -6.99 -12.33
N LEU A 174 -2.56 -7.60 -12.89
CA LEU A 174 -3.70 -8.15 -12.14
C LEU A 174 -3.83 -9.64 -12.42
N GLY A 175 -4.13 -10.40 -11.37
CA GLY A 175 -4.44 -11.83 -11.43
C GLY A 175 -3.50 -12.70 -10.61
N TYR A 176 -3.81 -13.99 -10.53
CA TYR A 176 -3.14 -14.93 -9.65
C TYR A 176 -1.74 -15.34 -10.17
N LEU A 177 -0.69 -14.74 -9.63
CA LEU A 177 0.70 -15.05 -9.94
C LEU A 177 1.38 -15.76 -8.77
N LYS A 178 1.60 -17.07 -8.92
CA LYS A 178 2.38 -17.84 -7.92
C LYS A 178 3.78 -17.24 -7.78
N ILE A 179 4.22 -17.04 -6.53
CA ILE A 179 5.50 -16.38 -6.25
C ILE A 179 6.70 -17.07 -6.90
N ASP A 180 6.67 -18.40 -7.04
CA ASP A 180 7.76 -19.18 -7.66
C ASP A 180 7.77 -19.10 -9.21
N LYS A 181 6.74 -18.51 -9.81
CA LYS A 181 6.65 -18.28 -11.26
C LYS A 181 7.08 -16.88 -11.68
N ILE A 182 7.40 -16.00 -10.73
CA ILE A 182 7.93 -14.67 -11.01
C ILE A 182 9.38 -14.84 -11.46
N GLN A 183 9.65 -14.57 -12.74
CA GLN A 183 10.95 -14.77 -13.42
C GLN A 183 11.61 -13.47 -13.83
#